data_AF-G2P7P9-F1
#
_entry.id   AF-G2P7P9-F1
#
_cell.length_a   1.000
_cell.length_b   1.000
_cell.length_c   1.000
_cell.angle_alpha   90.00
_cell.angle_beta   90.00
_cell.angle_gamma   90.00
#
_symmetry.space_group_name_H-M   'P 1'
#
loop_
_entity.id
_entity.type
_entity.pdbx_description
1 polymer ?
#
loop_
_entity_poly.entity_id
_entity_poly.type
_entity_poly.pdbx_seq_one_letter_code
_entity_poly.pdbx_strand_id
1 'polypeptide(L)'
;MSTPPPVEERLRAALDARARLIDAHELSPYRPPTGPAWGTRRIRRVASAVAVAAAAAAAVAFLLLSGSPEDNRPAPPARDPRTSSPATSTPSSNTSPTFKPSPTSPPARPETVSPGR
;
A
#
# COMPACT_ATOMS: atom_id res chain seq x y z
N MET A 1 -17.21 23.79 -51.78
CA MET A 1 -15.96 23.09 -51.42
C MET A 1 -14.86 24.12 -51.40
N SER A 2 -14.25 24.38 -50.25
CA SER A 2 -13.19 25.40 -50.14
C SER A 2 -11.91 24.83 -50.71
N THR A 3 -11.36 25.49 -51.73
CA THR A 3 -10.03 25.18 -52.24
C THR A 3 -8.99 25.59 -51.20
N PRO A 4 -7.98 24.74 -50.93
CA PRO A 4 -6.91 25.08 -50.00
C PRO A 4 -6.13 26.29 -50.54
N PRO A 5 -5.65 27.18 -49.65
CA PRO A 5 -4.87 28.34 -50.05
C PRO A 5 -3.60 27.91 -50.82
N PRO A 6 -3.12 28.74 -51.77
CA PRO A 6 -2.00 28.39 -52.67
C PRO A 6 -0.68 28.14 -51.94
N VAL A 7 -0.56 28.55 -50.68
CA VAL A 7 0.59 28.24 -49.83
C VAL A 7 0.55 26.79 -49.36
N GLU A 8 -0.62 26.28 -48.98
CA GLU A 8 -0.77 24.88 -48.56
C GLU A 8 -0.45 23.92 -49.68
N GLU A 9 -0.87 24.23 -50.92
CA GLU A 9 -0.57 23.38 -52.06
C GLU A 9 0.94 23.30 -52.33
N ARG A 10 1.63 24.43 -52.23
CA ARG A 10 3.10 24.47 -52.35
C ARG A 10 3.79 23.71 -51.22
N LEU A 11 3.27 23.81 -49.99
CA LEU A 11 3.81 23.08 -48.85
C LEU A 11 3.61 21.57 -49.02
N ARG A 12 2.43 21.16 -49.48
CA ARG A 12 2.06 19.77 -49.73
C ARG A 12 2.94 19.19 -50.85
N ALA A 13 3.17 19.93 -51.93
CA ALA A 13 4.09 19.54 -53.00
C ALA A 13 5.55 19.46 -52.53
N ALA A 14 6.01 20.41 -51.70
CA ALA A 14 7.37 20.39 -51.16
C ALA A 14 7.61 19.21 -50.22
N LEU A 15 6.62 18.89 -49.36
CA LEU A 15 6.69 17.72 -48.48
C LEU A 15 6.65 16.40 -49.27
N ASP A 16 5.83 16.31 -50.31
CA ASP A 16 5.79 15.14 -51.19
C ASP A 16 7.12 14.94 -51.92
N ALA A 17 7.71 16.03 -52.44
CA ALA A 17 9.05 16.00 -53.03
C ALA A 17 10.12 15.55 -52.02
N ARG A 18 10.03 16.00 -50.76
CA ARG A 18 10.94 15.57 -49.68
C ARG A 18 10.76 14.10 -49.32
N ALA A 19 9.53 13.61 -49.25
CA ALA A 19 9.23 12.22 -48.93
C ALA A 19 9.84 11.24 -49.95
N ARG A 20 9.91 11.62 -51.23
CA ARG A 20 10.56 10.83 -52.29
C ARG A 20 12.08 10.71 -52.14
N LEU A 21 12.70 11.58 -51.34
CA LEU A 21 14.14 11.55 -51.07
C LEU A 21 14.50 10.71 -49.84
N ILE A 22 13.51 10.31 -49.04
CA ILE A 22 13.74 9.50 -47.84
C ILE A 22 13.73 8.03 -48.24
N ASP A 23 14.86 7.35 -48.04
CA ASP A 23 14.99 5.91 -48.31
C ASP A 23 14.51 5.07 -47.12
N ALA A 24 14.18 3.80 -47.36
CA ALA A 24 13.82 2.84 -46.33
C ALA A 24 14.92 2.68 -45.26
N HIS A 25 16.19 2.91 -45.63
CA HIS A 25 17.30 2.90 -44.69
C HIS A 25 17.26 4.07 -43.70
N GLU A 26 16.87 5.27 -44.15
CA GLU A 26 16.70 6.46 -43.29
C GLU A 26 15.53 6.31 -42.32
N LEU A 27 14.50 5.57 -42.73
CA LEU A 27 13.34 5.23 -41.89
C LEU A 27 13.57 3.99 -41.03
N SER A 28 14.62 3.22 -41.29
CA SER A 28 14.91 2.02 -40.52
C SER A 28 15.20 2.43 -39.08
N PRO A 29 14.51 1.84 -38.09
CA PRO A 29 14.90 1.97 -36.71
C PRO A 29 16.38 1.66 -36.56
N TYR A 30 17.09 2.49 -35.80
CA TYR A 30 18.49 2.27 -35.52
C TYR A 30 18.66 0.86 -34.94
N ARG A 31 19.35 -0.02 -35.66
CA ARG A 31 19.50 -1.41 -35.22
C ARG A 31 20.31 -1.39 -33.93
N PRO A 32 19.76 -1.88 -32.80
CA PRO A 32 20.54 -1.93 -31.57
C PRO A 32 21.78 -2.79 -31.82
N PRO A 33 22.95 -2.42 -31.27
CA PRO A 33 24.18 -3.16 -31.50
C PRO A 33 23.97 -4.62 -31.10
N THR A 34 23.88 -5.50 -32.10
CA THR A 34 23.77 -6.94 -31.90
C THR A 34 25.17 -7.48 -31.58
N GLY A 35 25.67 -7.12 -30.40
CA GLY A 35 26.97 -7.56 -29.91
C GLY A 35 26.86 -8.69 -28.87
N PRO A 36 27.95 -9.42 -28.59
CA PRO A 36 28.01 -10.48 -27.59
C PRO A 36 27.50 -10.07 -26.20
N ALA A 37 27.56 -8.77 -25.89
CA ALA A 37 27.10 -8.17 -24.64
C ALA A 37 25.61 -8.40 -24.33
N TRP A 38 24.77 -8.61 -25.35
CA TRP A 38 23.34 -8.85 -25.13
C TRP A 38 23.05 -10.28 -24.66
N GLY A 39 23.84 -11.25 -25.15
CA GLY A 39 23.78 -12.64 -24.70
C GLY A 39 24.27 -12.80 -23.26
N THR A 40 25.39 -12.16 -22.92
CA THR A 40 25.94 -12.21 -21.56
C THR A 40 25.02 -11.58 -20.52
N ARG A 41 24.26 -10.53 -20.87
CA ARG A 41 23.25 -9.93 -19.97
C ARG A 41 22.11 -10.88 -19.63
N ARG A 42 21.65 -11.70 -20.59
CA ARG A 42 20.63 -12.74 -20.33
C ARG A 42 21.18 -13.86 -19.46
N ILE A 43 22.39 -14.33 -19.75
CA ILE A 43 23.06 -15.37 -18.96
C ILE A 43 23.26 -14.91 -17.51
N ARG A 44 23.74 -13.68 -17.31
CA ARG A 44 23.89 -13.09 -15.96
C ARG A 44 22.57 -13.03 -15.19
N ARG A 45 21.47 -12.69 -15.85
CA ARG A 45 20.13 -12.65 -15.21
C ARG A 45 19.66 -14.04 -14.77
N VAL A 46 19.86 -15.05 -15.61
CA VAL A 46 19.50 -16.44 -15.26
C VAL A 46 20.39 -16.95 -14.12
N ALA A 47 21.71 -16.74 -14.22
CA ALA A 47 22.64 -17.12 -13.17
C ALA A 47 22.32 -16.44 -11.83
N SER A 48 21.96 -15.15 -11.84
CA SER A 48 21.53 -14.44 -10.63
C SER A 48 20.23 -14.99 -10.06
N ALA A 49 19.26 -15.35 -10.91
CA ALA A 49 18.00 -15.92 -10.45
C ALA A 49 18.20 -17.28 -9.77
N VAL A 50 19.06 -18.13 -10.37
CA VAL A 50 19.44 -19.43 -9.79
C VAL A 50 20.17 -19.25 -8.46
N ALA A 51 21.12 -18.30 -8.39
CA ALA A 51 21.86 -18.02 -7.16
C ALA A 51 20.93 -17.53 -6.03
N VAL A 52 19.99 -16.63 -6.33
CA VAL A 52 19.00 -16.14 -5.36
C VAL A 52 18.08 -17.27 -4.89
N ALA A 53 17.60 -18.12 -5.81
CA ALA A 53 16.77 -19.27 -5.45
C ALA A 53 17.52 -20.26 -4.55
N ALA A 54 18.78 -20.56 -4.86
CA ALA A 54 19.62 -21.42 -4.05
C ALA A 54 19.89 -20.82 -2.65
N ALA A 55 20.17 -19.53 -2.56
CA ALA A 55 20.37 -18.83 -1.30
C ALA A 55 19.09 -18.83 -0.44
N ALA A 56 17.92 -18.60 -1.04
CA ALA A 56 16.64 -18.65 -0.35
C ALA A 56 16.35 -20.07 0.17
N ALA A 57 16.57 -21.10 -0.65
CA ALA A 57 16.40 -22.49 -0.22
C ALA A 57 17.34 -22.84 0.95
N ALA A 58 18.60 -22.40 0.90
CA ALA A 58 19.56 -22.58 1.99
C ALA A 58 19.12 -21.85 3.27
N ALA A 59 18.62 -20.62 3.17
CA ALA A 59 18.10 -19.87 4.31
C ALA A 59 16.89 -20.55 4.95
N VAL A 60 15.96 -21.08 4.14
CA VAL A 60 14.81 -21.84 4.64
C VAL A 60 15.27 -23.14 5.32
N ALA A 61 16.18 -23.88 4.70
CA ALA A 61 16.75 -25.09 5.29
C ALA A 61 17.46 -24.78 6.63
N PHE A 62 18.20 -23.67 6.68
CA PHE A 62 18.84 -23.20 7.91
C PHE A 62 17.81 -22.84 8.98
N LEU A 63 16.77 -22.07 8.66
CA LEU A 63 15.70 -21.74 9.61
C LEU A 63 14.96 -22.98 10.13
N LEU A 64 14.71 -23.96 9.27
CA LEU A 64 14.09 -25.24 9.66
C LEU A 64 15.01 -26.08 10.55
N LEU A 65 16.33 -26.03 10.32
CA LEU A 65 17.31 -26.80 11.08
C LEU A 65 17.72 -26.11 12.40
N SER A 66 17.73 -24.78 12.44
CA SER A 66 18.23 -24.00 13.57
C SER A 66 17.23 -23.81 14.71
N GLY A 67 15.97 -24.25 14.57
CA GLY A 67 14.97 -24.13 15.62
C GLY A 67 14.54 -22.68 15.89
N SER A 68 13.42 -22.52 16.59
CA SER A 68 12.72 -21.25 16.76
C SER A 68 13.53 -20.23 17.59
N PRO A 69 13.71 -18.97 17.15
CA PRO A 69 14.34 -17.91 17.95
C PRO A 69 13.39 -17.33 19.01
N GLU A 70 12.60 -18.17 19.70
CA GLU A 70 11.55 -17.74 20.61
C GLU A 70 12.05 -17.28 22.00
N ASP A 71 13.30 -17.58 22.36
CA ASP A 71 13.77 -17.35 23.74
C ASP A 71 14.46 -15.99 23.95
N ASN A 72 14.48 -15.10 22.96
CA ASN A 72 15.10 -13.77 23.09
C ASN A 72 14.11 -12.71 23.57
N ARG A 73 13.17 -13.06 24.45
CA ARG A 73 12.28 -12.08 25.07
C ARG A 73 12.95 -11.49 26.31
N PRO A 74 13.17 -10.16 26.37
CA PRO A 74 13.66 -9.51 27.58
C PRO A 74 12.75 -9.83 28.77
N ALA A 75 13.33 -10.11 29.93
CA ALA A 75 12.57 -10.36 31.14
C ALA A 75 11.61 -9.18 31.40
N PRO A 76 10.34 -9.44 31.75
CA PRO A 76 9.38 -8.37 32.00
C PRO A 76 9.86 -7.48 33.16
N PRO A 77 9.66 -6.15 33.07
CA PRO A 77 10.09 -5.23 34.11
C PRO A 77 9.41 -5.57 35.45
N ALA A 78 10.14 -5.36 36.55
CA ALA A 78 9.63 -5.62 37.89
C ALA A 78 8.31 -4.87 38.14
N ARG A 79 7.29 -5.57 38.66
CA ARG A 79 6.01 -4.95 39.01
C ARG A 79 6.16 -4.10 40.27
N ASP A 80 5.61 -2.89 40.21
CA ASP A 80 5.50 -2.00 41.37
C ASP A 80 4.50 -2.60 42.39
N PRO A 81 4.89 -2.79 43.68
CA PRO A 81 4.00 -3.32 44.69
C PRO A 81 2.80 -2.42 45.04
N ARG A 82 2.72 -1.19 44.52
CA ARG A 82 1.70 -0.21 44.96
C ARG A 82 0.52 0.05 44.02
N THR A 83 0.28 -0.79 43.03
CA THR A 83 -0.93 -0.65 42.20
C THR A 83 -1.75 -1.93 42.17
N SER A 84 -2.67 -2.06 43.13
CA SER A 84 -3.89 -2.85 42.88
C SER A 84 -4.64 -2.16 41.75
N SER A 85 -4.79 -2.83 40.60
CA SER A 85 -5.71 -2.35 39.56
C SER A 85 -7.14 -2.38 40.10
N PRO A 86 -7.95 -1.33 39.89
CA PRO A 86 -9.38 -1.42 40.14
C PRO A 86 -9.97 -2.49 39.21
N ALA A 87 -10.87 -3.31 39.73
CA ALA A 87 -11.57 -4.32 38.95
C ALA A 87 -12.30 -3.64 37.77
N THR A 88 -11.86 -3.92 36.55
CA THR A 88 -12.63 -3.57 35.34
C THR A 88 -13.83 -4.49 35.28
N SER A 89 -15.00 -3.99 35.71
CA SER A 89 -16.27 -4.64 35.40
C SER A 89 -16.43 -4.66 33.88
N THR A 90 -16.50 -5.87 33.32
CA THR A 90 -16.81 -6.15 31.93
C THR A 90 -18.24 -5.65 31.61
N PRO A 91 -18.46 -4.87 30.54
CA PRO A 91 -19.82 -4.70 30.04
C PRO A 91 -20.23 -5.97 29.32
N SER A 92 -21.15 -6.71 29.93
CA SER A 92 -21.84 -7.86 29.35
C SER A 92 -22.81 -7.37 28.28
N SER A 93 -22.50 -7.60 27.01
CA SER A 93 -23.42 -7.38 25.89
C SER A 93 -24.39 -8.56 25.82
N ASN A 94 -25.55 -8.43 26.45
CA ASN A 94 -26.70 -9.29 26.15
C ASN A 94 -27.94 -8.44 25.82
N THR A 95 -28.51 -8.77 24.68
CA THR A 95 -29.58 -8.14 23.91
C THR A 95 -30.93 -7.95 24.64
N SER A 96 -31.48 -6.71 24.58
CA SER A 96 -32.89 -6.21 24.41
C SER A 96 -34.10 -6.89 25.12
N PRO A 97 -35.29 -6.25 25.32
CA PRO A 97 -35.81 -5.05 24.65
C PRO A 97 -36.56 -3.98 25.52
N THR A 98 -36.66 -2.78 24.93
CA THR A 98 -37.82 -1.86 24.84
C THR A 98 -38.89 -1.87 25.92
N PHE A 99 -39.10 -0.74 26.61
CA PHE A 99 -40.43 -0.11 26.77
C PHE A 99 -40.31 1.41 27.03
N LYS A 100 -41.01 2.19 26.19
CA LYS A 100 -41.32 3.64 26.29
C LYS A 100 -42.84 3.71 26.09
N PRO A 101 -43.67 4.43 26.89
CA PRO A 101 -43.93 5.88 26.67
C PRO A 101 -44.22 6.69 27.99
N SER A 102 -43.70 7.92 28.15
CA SER A 102 -44.39 9.26 28.07
C SER A 102 -45.31 9.63 29.29
N PRO A 103 -45.75 10.90 29.48
CA PRO A 103 -45.02 12.17 29.67
C PRO A 103 -45.61 13.08 30.82
N THR A 104 -45.03 14.28 31.05
CA THR A 104 -45.70 15.56 31.49
C THR A 104 -46.02 15.77 33.00
N SER A 105 -45.19 16.51 33.78
CA SER A 105 -45.27 17.96 34.19
C SER A 105 -45.77 18.17 35.65
N PRO A 106 -45.66 19.36 36.30
CA PRO A 106 -44.63 20.41 36.35
C PRO A 106 -44.28 20.79 37.85
N PRO A 107 -43.62 21.93 38.20
CA PRO A 107 -42.82 22.10 39.44
C PRO A 107 -43.54 22.79 40.62
N ALA A 108 -42.99 22.70 41.84
CA ALA A 108 -42.87 23.80 42.83
C ALA A 108 -42.13 23.40 44.13
N ARG A 109 -41.18 24.26 44.55
CA ARG A 109 -40.65 24.51 45.93
C ARG A 109 -41.80 25.04 46.84
N PRO A 110 -41.71 25.27 48.18
CA PRO A 110 -40.53 25.64 49.00
C PRO A 110 -40.47 24.99 50.43
N GLU A 111 -39.26 24.83 50.98
CA GLU A 111 -38.73 25.51 52.19
C GLU A 111 -39.24 25.09 53.60
N THR A 112 -38.24 24.74 54.43
CA THR A 112 -38.00 25.20 55.81
C THR A 112 -38.89 24.66 56.94
N VAL A 113 -38.25 23.99 57.93
CA VAL A 113 -38.11 24.46 59.34
C VAL A 113 -37.56 23.30 60.21
N SER A 114 -36.43 23.57 60.86
CA SER A 114 -35.87 22.84 62.03
C SER A 114 -36.73 23.16 63.28
N PRO A 115 -36.90 22.29 64.29
CA PRO A 115 -35.89 22.23 65.37
C PRO A 115 -35.74 20.85 66.02
N GLY A 116 -34.61 20.66 66.71
CA GLY A 116 -34.29 19.43 67.45
C GLY A 116 -34.92 19.30 68.83
N ARG A 117 -34.63 18.17 69.47
CA ARG A 117 -34.33 18.05 70.90
C ARG A 117 -33.52 16.80 71.16
#